data_AF-A0A8T2MNG0-F1
#
_entry.id   AF-A0A8T2MNG0-F1
#
_cell.length_a   1.000
_cell.length_b   1.000
_cell.length_c   1.000
_cell.angle_alpha   90.00
_cell.angle_beta   90.00
_cell.angle_gamma   90.00
#
_symmetry.space_group_name_H-M   'P 1'
#
loop_
_entity.id
_entity.type
_entity.pdbx_description
1 polymer ?
#
loop_
_entity_poly.entity_id
_entity_poly.type
_entity_poly.pdbx_seq_one_letter_code
_entity_poly.pdbx_strand_id
1 'polypeptide(L)'
;MNDIRRSLLRRDSLSAAKQVLYHLDILFGGQLQKSATPVVDNETAELVEEFVFSLPKERSAPRQMTSLQELQLLEVMCSYFQEQGKDSLRQAIFSALFSPQGNVADGRRQSMLGKLVSMAIAVCRVPILNCTASWMQKSPTHQCMRLAKVLVEDYCGSVPGPSQALRDIITVKDLVPPSDLLEMVVAWVQDDSQLTLLTFLSAPTPTSRPPGSLDPTPLLGLIRWCVKAPLAYRRHRKSPPWGRSPARDPRAADGHTGPLFSRLHLCVLQILVSVREHLAERHLFGRLGVLPLEGVAKLAGELVRLVDDEADPRDKDSDGAAETELALNRLAQALQ
;
A
#
# COMPACT_ATOMS: atom_id res chain seq x y z
N MET A 1 -35.90 -1.91 -4.00
CA MET A 1 -34.65 -2.72 -4.08
C MET A 1 -34.90 -4.23 -4.14
N ASN A 2 -35.94 -4.77 -3.49
CA ASN A 2 -36.39 -6.16 -3.70
C ASN A 2 -36.63 -6.53 -5.18
N ASP A 3 -37.05 -5.59 -6.03
CA ASP A 3 -37.23 -5.83 -7.47
C ASP A 3 -35.90 -6.04 -8.21
N ILE A 4 -34.83 -5.35 -7.82
CA ILE A 4 -33.48 -5.52 -8.38
C ILE A 4 -32.98 -6.92 -8.05
N ARG A 5 -33.07 -7.33 -6.79
CA ARG A 5 -32.67 -8.68 -6.37
C ARG A 5 -33.44 -9.77 -7.13
N ARG A 6 -34.77 -9.64 -7.26
CA ARG A 6 -35.59 -10.58 -8.04
C ARG A 6 -35.19 -10.63 -9.52
N SER A 7 -34.82 -9.49 -10.11
CA SER A 7 -34.31 -9.43 -11.48
C SER A 7 -32.95 -10.12 -11.64
N LEU A 8 -32.05 -9.95 -10.67
CA LEU A 8 -30.72 -10.57 -10.66
C LEU A 8 -30.79 -12.09 -10.50
N LEU A 9 -31.70 -12.61 -9.67
CA LEU A 9 -31.89 -14.06 -9.46
C LEU A 9 -32.26 -14.82 -10.74
N ARG A 10 -32.89 -14.15 -11.72
CA ARG A 10 -33.29 -14.72 -13.01
C ARG A 10 -32.14 -14.77 -14.03
N ARG A 11 -31.00 -14.16 -13.73
CA ARG A 11 -29.84 -14.09 -14.63
C ARG A 11 -28.81 -15.17 -14.28
N ASP A 12 -27.94 -15.47 -15.24
CA ASP A 12 -26.70 -16.20 -14.95
C ASP A 12 -25.77 -15.37 -14.05
N SER A 13 -24.85 -16.03 -13.35
CA SER A 13 -23.99 -15.40 -12.35
C SER A 13 -23.18 -14.22 -12.90
N LEU A 14 -22.65 -14.34 -14.12
CA LEU A 14 -21.81 -13.29 -14.73
C LEU A 14 -22.65 -12.08 -15.12
N SER A 15 -23.82 -12.30 -15.75
CA SER A 15 -24.75 -11.23 -16.09
C SER A 15 -25.31 -10.54 -14.85
N ALA A 16 -25.54 -11.27 -13.76
CA ALA A 16 -25.95 -10.69 -12.48
C ALA A 16 -24.85 -9.80 -11.90
N ALA A 17 -23.60 -10.28 -11.86
CA ALA A 17 -22.45 -9.48 -11.39
C ALA A 17 -22.26 -8.19 -12.21
N LYS A 18 -22.36 -8.28 -13.55
CA LYS A 18 -22.31 -7.10 -14.45
C LYS A 18 -23.37 -6.07 -14.11
N GLN A 19 -24.60 -6.51 -13.83
CA GLN A 19 -25.67 -5.60 -13.46
C GLN A 19 -25.47 -4.96 -12.09
N VAL A 20 -24.87 -5.68 -11.14
CA VAL A 20 -24.50 -5.08 -9.85
C VAL A 20 -23.44 -3.98 -10.04
N LEU A 21 -22.42 -4.20 -10.88
CA LEU A 21 -21.44 -3.15 -11.22
C LEU A 21 -22.11 -1.92 -11.85
N TYR A 22 -23.02 -2.14 -12.79
CA TYR A 22 -23.80 -1.05 -13.40
C TYR A 22 -24.70 -0.32 -12.40
N HIS A 23 -25.27 -1.04 -11.44
CA HIS A 23 -26.08 -0.43 -10.37
C HIS A 23 -25.21 0.47 -9.46
N LEU A 24 -24.01 0.00 -9.08
CA LEU A 24 -23.05 0.80 -8.33
C LEU A 24 -22.63 2.05 -9.09
N ASP A 25 -22.42 1.94 -10.40
CA ASP A 25 -22.09 3.06 -11.29
C ASP A 25 -23.16 4.17 -11.23
N ILE A 26 -24.44 3.80 -11.41
CA ILE A 26 -25.56 4.75 -11.31
C ILE A 26 -25.65 5.35 -9.91
N LEU A 27 -25.55 4.52 -8.87
CA LEU A 27 -25.70 4.94 -7.48
C LEU A 27 -24.64 5.97 -7.10
N PHE A 28 -23.36 5.67 -7.34
CA PHE A 28 -22.28 6.59 -7.02
C PHE A 28 -22.18 7.76 -8.00
N GLY A 29 -22.49 7.55 -9.28
CA GLY A 29 -22.58 8.63 -10.25
C GLY A 29 -23.56 9.71 -9.79
N GLY A 30 -24.72 9.31 -9.27
CA GLY A 30 -25.72 10.22 -8.71
C GLY A 30 -25.28 10.89 -7.39
N GLN A 31 -24.61 10.16 -6.49
CA GLN A 31 -24.10 10.73 -5.23
C GLN A 31 -22.99 11.75 -5.46
N LEU A 32 -22.03 11.45 -6.35
CA LEU A 32 -20.92 12.34 -6.68
C LEU A 32 -21.39 13.61 -7.40
N GLN A 33 -22.42 13.52 -8.25
CA GLN A 33 -23.06 14.71 -8.84
C GLN A 33 -23.64 15.64 -7.79
N LYS A 34 -24.14 15.10 -6.67
CA LYS A 34 -24.69 15.86 -5.54
C LYS A 34 -23.62 16.33 -4.55
N SER A 35 -22.33 16.18 -4.88
CA SER A 35 -21.18 16.42 -3.98
C SER A 35 -21.26 15.65 -2.65
N ALA A 36 -22.01 14.55 -2.61
CA ALA A 36 -22.12 13.71 -1.42
C ALA A 36 -20.93 12.75 -1.34
N THR A 37 -20.53 12.42 -0.12
CA THR A 37 -19.58 11.32 0.12
C THR A 37 -20.21 10.00 -0.32
N PRO A 38 -19.51 9.17 -1.12
CA PRO A 38 -20.04 7.90 -1.58
C PRO A 38 -20.27 6.95 -0.40
N VAL A 39 -21.53 6.57 -0.16
CA VAL A 39 -21.92 5.62 0.88
C VAL A 39 -22.72 4.48 0.24
N VAL A 40 -22.36 3.26 0.61
CA VAL A 40 -23.09 2.03 0.26
C VAL A 40 -24.07 1.75 1.40
N ASP A 41 -25.34 1.56 1.07
CA ASP A 41 -26.32 1.08 2.05
C ASP A 41 -26.22 -0.44 2.24
N ASN A 42 -26.78 -0.94 3.34
CA ASN A 42 -26.67 -2.36 3.69
C ASN A 42 -27.28 -3.25 2.59
N GLU A 43 -28.35 -2.82 1.93
CA GLU A 43 -29.00 -3.58 0.85
C GLU A 43 -28.10 -3.72 -0.38
N THR A 44 -27.39 -2.65 -0.80
CA THR A 44 -26.46 -2.73 -1.93
C THR A 44 -25.23 -3.57 -1.57
N ALA A 45 -24.75 -3.49 -0.32
CA ALA A 45 -23.65 -4.34 0.15
C ALA A 45 -24.01 -5.83 0.06
N GLU A 46 -25.24 -6.20 0.43
CA GLU A 46 -25.74 -7.57 0.31
C GLU A 46 -25.82 -8.05 -1.14
N LEU A 47 -26.22 -7.18 -2.09
CA LEU A 47 -26.23 -7.52 -3.51
C LEU A 47 -24.81 -7.80 -4.04
N VAL A 48 -23.84 -7.00 -3.60
CA VAL A 48 -22.43 -7.22 -3.95
C VAL A 48 -21.95 -8.57 -3.42
N GLU A 49 -22.28 -8.90 -2.17
CA GLU A 49 -21.88 -10.17 -1.55
C GLU A 49 -22.49 -11.39 -2.25
N GLU A 50 -23.78 -11.31 -2.54
CA GLU A 50 -24.52 -12.40 -3.16
C GLU A 50 -24.11 -12.61 -4.63
N PHE A 51 -24.04 -11.54 -5.42
CA PHE A 51 -23.92 -11.67 -6.88
C PHE A 51 -22.50 -11.42 -7.42
N VAL A 52 -21.64 -10.69 -6.72
CA VAL A 52 -20.23 -10.51 -7.12
C VAL A 52 -19.33 -11.54 -6.43
N PHE A 53 -19.50 -11.73 -5.12
CA PHE A 53 -18.67 -12.67 -4.34
C PHE A 53 -19.29 -14.06 -4.17
N SER A 54 -20.46 -14.30 -4.78
CA SER A 54 -21.14 -15.60 -4.78
C SER A 54 -21.37 -16.17 -3.37
N LEU A 55 -21.79 -15.32 -2.42
CA LEU A 55 -22.12 -15.71 -1.05
C LEU A 55 -23.64 -15.92 -0.91
N PRO A 56 -24.11 -17.18 -0.84
CA PRO A 56 -25.53 -17.44 -0.77
C PRO A 56 -26.10 -16.97 0.57
N LYS A 57 -27.23 -16.24 0.52
CA LYS A 57 -27.99 -15.81 1.69
C LYS A 57 -28.89 -16.91 2.26
N GLU A 58 -29.28 -17.88 1.43
CA GLU A 58 -30.18 -18.98 1.79
C GLU A 58 -29.59 -20.33 1.39
N ARG A 59 -30.05 -21.41 2.05
CA ARG A 59 -29.68 -22.82 1.81
C ARG A 59 -30.05 -23.34 0.40
N SER A 60 -30.44 -22.49 -0.54
CA SER A 60 -30.60 -22.88 -1.94
C SER A 60 -29.21 -23.09 -2.57
N ALA A 61 -29.11 -24.10 -3.45
CA ALA A 61 -27.85 -24.65 -3.94
C ALA A 61 -26.79 -23.60 -4.30
N PRO A 62 -25.50 -23.85 -4.00
CA PRO A 62 -24.45 -22.86 -4.19
C PRO A 62 -24.35 -22.49 -5.68
N ARG A 63 -24.78 -21.27 -6.05
CA ARG A 63 -24.40 -20.64 -7.31
C ARG A 63 -22.95 -20.16 -7.22
N GLN A 64 -22.04 -21.09 -6.95
CA GLN A 64 -20.63 -20.79 -6.94
C GLN A 64 -20.17 -20.62 -8.37
N MET A 65 -19.52 -19.49 -8.66
CA MET A 65 -18.92 -19.28 -9.98
C MET A 65 -17.86 -20.35 -10.25
N THR A 66 -17.86 -20.88 -11.46
CA THR A 66 -16.77 -21.74 -11.93
C THR A 66 -15.49 -20.91 -12.08
N SER A 67 -14.32 -21.55 -12.12
CA SER A 67 -13.05 -20.84 -12.34
C SER A 67 -13.03 -20.05 -13.66
N LEU A 68 -13.69 -20.58 -14.70
CA LEU A 68 -13.85 -19.87 -15.97
C LEU A 68 -14.73 -18.62 -15.82
N GLN A 69 -15.86 -18.73 -15.13
CA GLN A 69 -16.74 -17.58 -14.87
C GLN A 69 -16.06 -16.53 -13.99
N GLU A 70 -15.27 -16.95 -13.01
CA GLU A 70 -14.48 -16.05 -12.18
C GLU A 70 -13.45 -15.30 -13.02
N LEU A 71 -12.73 -15.98 -13.92
CA LEU A 71 -11.81 -15.34 -14.86
C LEU A 71 -12.53 -14.33 -15.76
N GLN A 72 -13.69 -14.70 -16.32
CA GLN A 72 -14.51 -13.80 -17.12
C GLN A 72 -14.99 -12.58 -16.33
N LEU A 73 -15.31 -12.74 -15.04
CA LEU A 73 -15.65 -11.61 -14.18
C LEU A 73 -14.44 -10.69 -13.97
N LEU A 74 -13.24 -11.23 -13.76
CA LEU A 74 -12.02 -10.43 -13.67
C LEU A 74 -11.75 -9.64 -14.95
N GLU A 75 -11.96 -10.23 -16.13
CA GLU A 75 -11.88 -9.55 -17.42
C GLU A 75 -12.90 -8.41 -17.55
N VAL A 76 -14.13 -8.65 -17.09
CA VAL A 76 -15.19 -7.64 -17.07
C VAL A 76 -14.84 -6.49 -16.13
N MET A 77 -14.32 -6.78 -14.94
CA MET A 77 -13.87 -5.75 -14.00
C MET A 77 -12.68 -4.97 -14.58
N CYS A 78 -11.72 -5.63 -15.22
CA CYS A 78 -10.62 -4.99 -15.93
C CYS A 78 -11.12 -4.01 -16.99
N SER A 79 -12.04 -4.47 -17.84
CA SER A 79 -12.61 -3.65 -18.92
C SER A 79 -13.39 -2.47 -18.35
N TYR A 80 -14.21 -2.71 -17.33
CA TYR A 80 -14.97 -1.68 -16.63
C TYR A 80 -14.04 -0.58 -16.08
N PHE A 81 -13.07 -0.91 -15.23
CA PHE A 81 -12.17 0.09 -14.65
C PHE A 81 -11.32 0.82 -15.70
N GLN A 82 -10.98 0.16 -16.81
CA GLN A 82 -10.26 0.78 -17.91
C GLN A 82 -11.12 1.81 -18.66
N GLU A 83 -12.40 1.52 -18.89
CA GLU A 83 -13.32 2.36 -19.67
C GLU A 83 -13.92 3.52 -18.85
N GLN A 84 -13.99 3.38 -17.51
CA GLN A 84 -14.52 4.43 -16.65
C GLN A 84 -13.68 5.70 -16.70
N GLY A 85 -14.20 6.79 -17.25
CA GLY A 85 -13.47 8.05 -17.38
C GLY A 85 -13.32 8.86 -16.08
N LYS A 86 -14.10 8.55 -15.03
CA LYS A 86 -14.14 9.33 -13.78
C LYS A 86 -13.37 8.64 -12.66
N ASP A 87 -12.20 9.17 -12.31
CA ASP A 87 -11.34 8.62 -11.26
C ASP A 87 -12.06 8.48 -9.90
N SER A 88 -12.83 9.50 -9.50
CA SER A 88 -13.60 9.48 -8.24
C SER A 88 -14.64 8.36 -8.20
N LEU A 89 -15.26 8.04 -9.35
CA LEU A 89 -16.23 6.95 -9.47
C LEU A 89 -15.52 5.59 -9.42
N ARG A 90 -14.39 5.43 -10.12
CA ARG A 90 -13.57 4.21 -10.03
C ARG A 90 -13.18 3.92 -8.59
N GLN A 91 -12.69 4.94 -7.88
CA GLN A 91 -12.26 4.81 -6.48
C GLN A 91 -13.44 4.41 -5.58
N ALA A 92 -14.60 5.05 -5.72
CA ALA A 92 -15.80 4.74 -4.95
C ALA A 92 -16.26 3.28 -5.15
N ILE A 93 -16.28 2.81 -6.40
CA ILE A 93 -16.68 1.44 -6.73
C ILE A 93 -15.66 0.44 -6.23
N PHE A 94 -14.37 0.73 -6.41
CA PHE A 94 -13.31 -0.13 -5.91
C PHE A 94 -13.39 -0.28 -4.39
N SER A 95 -13.61 0.82 -3.66
CA SER A 95 -13.84 0.78 -2.21
C SER A 95 -15.10 -0.02 -1.84
N ALA A 96 -16.22 0.17 -2.55
CA ALA A 96 -17.45 -0.60 -2.30
C ALA A 96 -17.27 -2.12 -2.46
N LEU A 97 -16.43 -2.53 -3.41
CA LEU A 97 -16.15 -3.93 -3.70
C LEU A 97 -15.14 -4.54 -2.72
N PHE A 98 -14.10 -3.82 -2.36
CA PHE A 98 -12.92 -4.42 -1.71
C PHE A 98 -12.58 -3.87 -0.33
N SER A 99 -13.21 -2.79 0.13
CA SER A 99 -13.04 -2.34 1.52
C SER A 99 -13.68 -3.36 2.48
N PRO A 100 -12.98 -3.68 3.59
CA PRO A 100 -13.46 -4.66 4.55
C PRO A 100 -14.75 -4.19 5.22
N GLN A 101 -15.70 -5.11 5.36
CA GLN A 101 -16.98 -4.85 5.99
C GLN A 101 -17.10 -5.51 7.38
N GLY A 102 -16.10 -6.30 7.79
CA GLY A 102 -16.11 -7.02 9.06
C GLY A 102 -17.05 -8.23 9.06
N ASN A 103 -17.33 -8.78 7.89
CA ASN A 103 -18.28 -9.88 7.71
C ASN A 103 -17.65 -11.10 7.02
N VAL A 104 -18.42 -12.17 6.87
CA VAL A 104 -17.96 -13.43 6.27
C VAL A 104 -17.52 -13.29 4.81
N ALA A 105 -17.91 -12.20 4.13
CA ALA A 105 -17.56 -11.94 2.74
C ALA A 105 -16.10 -11.48 2.55
N ASP A 106 -15.48 -10.93 3.60
CA ASP A 106 -14.15 -10.32 3.51
C ASP A 106 -13.09 -11.31 3.01
N GLY A 107 -13.23 -12.60 3.31
CA GLY A 107 -12.36 -13.65 2.77
C GLY A 107 -12.42 -13.76 1.24
N ARG A 108 -13.62 -13.67 0.66
CA ARG A 108 -13.82 -13.73 -0.79
C ARG A 108 -13.47 -12.41 -1.46
N ARG A 109 -13.78 -11.27 -0.84
CA ARG A 109 -13.35 -9.94 -1.28
C ARG A 109 -11.82 -9.90 -1.43
N GLN A 110 -11.10 -10.34 -0.40
CA GLN A 110 -9.64 -10.36 -0.42
C GLN A 110 -9.07 -11.31 -1.49
N SER A 111 -9.67 -12.49 -1.67
CA SER A 111 -9.22 -13.45 -2.69
C SER A 111 -9.41 -12.89 -4.11
N MET A 112 -10.58 -12.32 -4.40
CA MET A 112 -10.87 -11.71 -5.70
C MET A 112 -10.03 -10.46 -5.94
N LEU A 113 -9.78 -9.64 -4.91
CA LEU A 113 -8.86 -8.50 -4.99
C LEU A 113 -7.46 -8.96 -5.40
N GLY A 114 -6.92 -10.00 -4.76
CA GLY A 114 -5.60 -10.56 -5.11
C GLY A 114 -5.52 -10.97 -6.57
N LYS A 115 -6.50 -11.72 -7.07
CA LYS A 115 -6.58 -12.15 -8.47
C LYS A 115 -6.72 -10.98 -9.44
N LEU A 116 -7.56 -9.99 -9.11
CA LEU A 116 -7.77 -8.80 -9.94
C LEU A 116 -6.49 -7.97 -10.06
N VAL A 117 -5.80 -7.73 -8.94
CA VAL A 117 -4.56 -6.95 -8.94
C VAL A 117 -3.45 -7.71 -9.63
N SER A 118 -3.32 -9.02 -9.38
CA SER A 118 -2.36 -9.88 -10.07
C SER A 118 -2.59 -9.82 -11.59
N MET A 119 -3.83 -10.02 -12.07
CA MET A 119 -4.16 -9.89 -13.48
C MET A 119 -3.89 -8.47 -14.02
N ALA A 120 -4.25 -7.42 -13.27
CA ALA A 120 -4.04 -6.04 -13.66
C ALA A 120 -2.55 -5.69 -13.84
N ILE A 121 -1.66 -6.28 -13.03
CA ILE A 121 -0.20 -6.16 -13.22
C ILE A 121 0.20 -6.85 -14.53
N ALA A 122 -0.21 -8.10 -14.74
CA ALA A 122 0.14 -8.89 -15.92
C ALA A 122 -0.30 -8.23 -17.24
N VAL A 123 -1.49 -7.61 -17.26
CA VAL A 123 -2.05 -6.94 -18.44
C VAL A 123 -1.95 -5.41 -18.39
N CYS A 124 -1.11 -4.87 -17.50
CA CYS A 124 -0.79 -3.43 -17.39
C CYS A 124 -2.01 -2.49 -17.28
N ARG A 125 -3.02 -2.86 -16.48
CA ARG A 125 -4.24 -2.05 -16.27
C ARG A 125 -4.03 -0.98 -15.19
N VAL A 126 -3.38 0.12 -15.57
CA VAL A 126 -3.04 1.26 -14.70
C VAL A 126 -4.21 1.77 -13.85
N PRO A 127 -5.45 1.92 -14.36
CA PRO A 127 -6.56 2.42 -13.54
C PRO A 127 -6.87 1.57 -12.31
N ILE A 128 -6.73 0.24 -12.42
CA ILE A 128 -6.92 -0.68 -11.29
C ILE A 128 -5.77 -0.53 -10.30
N LEU A 129 -4.53 -0.43 -10.78
CA LEU A 129 -3.35 -0.27 -9.91
C LEU A 129 -3.44 1.03 -9.10
N ASN A 130 -3.94 2.11 -9.69
CA ASN A 130 -4.18 3.38 -8.99
C ASN A 130 -5.27 3.25 -7.90
N CYS A 131 -6.35 2.53 -8.18
CA CYS A 131 -7.38 2.21 -7.18
C CYS A 131 -6.82 1.34 -6.05
N THR A 132 -6.03 0.31 -6.37
CA THR A 132 -5.36 -0.55 -5.40
C THR A 132 -4.42 0.23 -4.51
N ALA A 133 -3.58 1.12 -5.08
CA ALA A 133 -2.67 1.96 -4.31
C ALA A 133 -3.43 2.84 -3.31
N SER A 134 -4.52 3.48 -3.77
CA SER A 134 -5.39 4.30 -2.92
C SER A 134 -6.09 3.48 -1.82
N TRP A 135 -6.53 2.27 -2.15
CA TRP A 135 -7.12 1.32 -1.20
C TRP A 135 -6.10 0.87 -0.15
N MET A 136 -4.89 0.47 -0.55
CA MET A 136 -3.85 -0.01 0.37
C MET A 136 -3.45 1.05 1.40
N GLN A 137 -3.52 2.33 1.04
CA GLN A 137 -3.22 3.42 1.96
C GLN A 137 -4.32 3.62 3.01
N LYS A 138 -5.58 3.35 2.66
CA LYS A 138 -6.72 3.51 3.57
C LYS A 138 -7.04 2.24 4.36
N SER A 139 -6.52 1.10 3.91
CA SER A 139 -6.81 -0.20 4.50
C SER A 139 -5.89 -0.53 5.68
N PRO A 140 -6.38 -1.32 6.66
CA PRO A 140 -5.55 -1.83 7.74
C PRO A 140 -4.34 -2.61 7.23
N THR A 141 -3.18 -2.45 7.90
CA THR A 141 -1.91 -3.05 7.49
C THR A 141 -2.02 -4.54 7.17
N HIS A 142 -2.72 -5.33 7.99
CA HIS A 142 -2.87 -6.78 7.79
C HIS A 142 -3.52 -7.15 6.44
N GLN A 143 -4.38 -6.29 5.87
CA GLN A 143 -5.00 -6.54 4.57
C GLN A 143 -4.05 -6.23 3.42
N CYS A 144 -3.27 -5.16 3.57
CA CYS A 144 -2.19 -4.82 2.65
C CYS A 144 -1.13 -5.93 2.62
N MET A 145 -0.77 -6.50 3.78
CA MET A 145 0.14 -7.65 3.86
C MET A 145 -0.41 -8.88 3.15
N ARG A 146 -1.72 -9.16 3.30
CA ARG A 146 -2.36 -10.29 2.61
C ARG A 146 -2.32 -10.12 1.09
N LEU A 147 -2.59 -8.91 0.59
CA LEU A 147 -2.49 -8.63 -0.85
C LEU A 147 -1.04 -8.75 -1.33
N ALA A 148 -0.09 -8.12 -0.63
CA ALA A 148 1.33 -8.19 -0.98
C ALA A 148 1.84 -9.64 -1.02
N LYS A 149 1.42 -10.47 -0.05
CA LYS A 149 1.77 -11.90 -0.03
C LYS A 149 1.29 -12.63 -1.29
N VAL A 150 0.04 -12.42 -1.72
CA VAL A 150 -0.49 -13.02 -2.95
C VAL A 150 0.34 -12.59 -4.17
N LEU A 151 0.68 -11.31 -4.28
CA LEU A 151 1.49 -10.82 -5.40
C LEU A 151 2.91 -11.39 -5.40
N VAL A 152 3.54 -11.49 -4.23
CA VAL A 152 4.87 -12.12 -4.11
C VAL A 152 4.81 -13.61 -4.46
N GLU A 153 3.74 -14.32 -4.08
CA GLU A 153 3.55 -15.72 -4.45
C GLU A 153 3.37 -15.88 -5.97
N ASP A 154 2.53 -15.04 -6.59
CA ASP A 154 2.24 -15.10 -8.02
C ASP A 154 3.46 -14.75 -8.91
N TYR A 155 4.21 -13.70 -8.53
CA TYR A 155 5.29 -13.18 -9.38
C TYR A 155 6.69 -13.65 -8.98
N CYS A 156 6.89 -14.01 -7.71
CA CYS A 156 8.20 -14.37 -7.17
C CYS A 156 8.28 -15.82 -6.68
N GLY A 157 7.17 -16.58 -6.68
CA GLY A 157 7.12 -17.96 -6.17
C GLY A 157 8.08 -18.93 -6.87
N SER A 158 8.38 -18.70 -8.15
CA SER A 158 9.30 -19.53 -8.94
C SER A 158 10.75 -19.03 -8.96
N VAL A 159 11.05 -17.87 -8.36
CA VAL A 159 12.38 -17.26 -8.37
C VAL A 159 13.04 -17.42 -6.99
N PRO A 160 14.09 -18.25 -6.84
CA PRO A 160 14.81 -18.35 -5.58
C PRO A 160 15.62 -17.07 -5.29
N GLY A 161 15.56 -16.58 -4.04
CA GLY A 161 16.33 -15.42 -3.55
C GLY A 161 15.46 -14.23 -3.12
N PRO A 162 15.11 -13.29 -4.02
CA PRO A 162 14.36 -12.07 -3.67
C PRO A 162 12.97 -12.35 -3.06
N SER A 163 12.36 -13.46 -3.45
CA SER A 163 11.05 -13.91 -2.95
C SER A 163 11.06 -14.24 -1.46
N GLN A 164 12.15 -14.82 -0.95
CA GLN A 164 12.28 -15.13 0.47
C GLN A 164 12.49 -13.84 1.27
N ALA A 165 13.34 -12.95 0.79
CA ALA A 165 13.58 -11.65 1.40
C ALA A 165 12.29 -10.80 1.48
N LEU A 166 11.50 -10.75 0.41
CA LEU A 166 10.20 -10.06 0.40
C LEU A 166 9.18 -10.71 1.35
N ARG A 167 9.11 -12.04 1.41
CA ARG A 167 8.26 -12.76 2.37
C ARG A 167 8.66 -12.45 3.82
N ASP A 168 9.95 -12.40 4.11
CA ASP A 168 10.48 -12.11 5.44
C ASP A 168 10.17 -10.66 5.84
N ILE A 169 10.30 -9.66 4.95
CA ILE A 169 9.86 -8.27 5.23
C ILE A 169 8.38 -8.19 5.55
N ILE A 170 7.55 -8.93 4.81
CA ILE A 170 6.10 -8.95 5.01
C ILE A 170 5.76 -9.53 6.41
N THR A 171 6.67 -10.29 7.00
CA THR A 171 6.46 -10.99 8.27
C THR A 171 7.17 -10.30 9.45
N VAL A 172 8.23 -9.53 9.21
CA VAL A 172 9.11 -8.97 10.26
C VAL A 172 8.71 -7.55 10.68
N LYS A 173 8.59 -7.35 12.01
CA LYS A 173 8.17 -6.07 12.63
C LYS A 173 9.20 -4.94 12.52
N ASP A 174 10.47 -5.25 12.33
CA ASP A 174 11.56 -4.26 12.38
C ASP A 174 11.85 -3.56 11.04
N LEU A 175 11.17 -3.93 9.95
CA LEU A 175 11.16 -3.24 8.65
C LEU A 175 12.53 -2.74 8.17
N VAL A 176 13.57 -3.56 8.34
CA VAL A 176 14.86 -3.33 7.67
C VAL A 176 14.74 -3.87 6.24
N PRO A 177 14.81 -3.03 5.20
CA PRO A 177 14.67 -3.50 3.83
C PRO A 177 15.93 -4.27 3.41
N PRO A 178 15.84 -5.47 2.82
CA PRO A 178 16.95 -6.16 2.15
C PRO A 178 17.59 -5.26 1.08
N SER A 179 18.89 -5.42 0.86
CA SER A 179 19.67 -4.55 -0.03
C SER A 179 19.08 -4.45 -1.44
N ASP A 180 18.67 -5.56 -2.04
CA ASP A 180 18.11 -5.57 -3.41
C ASP A 180 16.80 -4.78 -3.51
N LEU A 181 15.94 -4.87 -2.48
CA LEU A 181 14.71 -4.10 -2.42
C LEU A 181 15.01 -2.61 -2.22
N LEU A 182 15.97 -2.30 -1.33
CA LEU A 182 16.38 -0.92 -1.10
C LEU A 182 16.90 -0.29 -2.40
N GLU A 183 17.76 -0.99 -3.14
CA GLU A 183 18.29 -0.52 -4.41
C GLU A 183 17.18 -0.25 -5.44
N MET A 184 16.24 -1.19 -5.57
CA MET A 184 15.07 -1.06 -6.45
C MET A 184 14.19 0.14 -6.09
N VAL A 185 13.83 0.29 -4.81
CA VAL A 185 13.01 1.42 -4.35
C VAL A 185 13.74 2.74 -4.54
N VAL A 186 15.04 2.78 -4.27
CA VAL A 186 15.84 3.99 -4.50
C VAL A 186 15.86 4.36 -5.98
N ALA A 187 16.06 3.40 -6.88
CA ALA A 187 16.03 3.66 -8.32
C ALA A 187 14.65 4.20 -8.76
N TRP A 188 13.55 3.58 -8.33
CA TRP A 188 12.20 4.05 -8.69
C TRP A 188 11.91 5.47 -8.21
N VAL A 189 12.26 5.78 -6.95
CA VAL A 189 11.99 7.10 -6.38
C VAL A 189 12.90 8.17 -7.03
N GLN A 190 14.10 7.79 -7.48
CA GLN A 190 14.98 8.66 -8.26
C GLN A 190 14.44 8.93 -9.66
N ASP A 191 13.92 7.90 -10.32
CA ASP A 191 13.39 7.99 -11.68
C ASP A 191 12.08 8.77 -11.71
N ASP A 192 11.18 8.52 -10.76
CA ASP A 192 9.91 9.24 -10.63
C ASP A 192 9.51 9.45 -9.16
N SER A 193 9.79 10.65 -8.67
CA SER A 193 9.46 11.07 -7.30
C SER A 193 7.94 11.22 -7.09
N GLN A 194 7.15 11.42 -8.16
CA GLN A 194 5.70 11.57 -8.08
C GLN A 194 5.01 10.27 -7.66
N LEU A 195 5.66 9.11 -7.85
CA LEU A 195 5.16 7.82 -7.36
C LEU A 195 4.87 7.84 -5.86
N THR A 196 5.69 8.57 -5.09
CA THR A 196 5.52 8.71 -3.64
C THR A 196 4.38 9.67 -3.26
N LEU A 197 3.91 10.47 -4.22
CA LEU A 197 2.90 11.50 -4.07
C LEU A 197 1.60 11.19 -4.84
N LEU A 198 1.51 10.05 -5.54
CA LEU A 198 0.38 9.71 -6.41
C LEU A 198 -0.98 9.95 -5.75
N THR A 199 -1.15 9.50 -4.51
CA THR A 199 -2.43 9.71 -3.80
C THR A 199 -2.63 11.15 -3.36
N PHE A 200 -1.56 11.84 -2.97
CA PHE A 200 -1.62 13.27 -2.65
C PHE A 200 -2.09 14.08 -3.87
N LEU A 201 -1.54 13.79 -5.04
CA LEU A 201 -1.84 14.49 -6.30
C LEU A 201 -3.21 14.11 -6.87
N SER A 202 -3.64 12.87 -6.66
CA SER A 202 -4.91 12.32 -7.19
C SER A 202 -6.11 12.54 -6.27
N ALA A 203 -5.90 13.01 -5.04
CA ALA A 203 -6.99 13.26 -4.10
C ALA A 203 -7.84 14.47 -4.54
N PRO A 204 -9.18 14.42 -4.43
CA PRO A 204 -10.03 15.59 -4.63
C PRO A 204 -9.61 16.73 -3.69
N THR A 205 -9.71 17.98 -4.16
CA THR A 205 -9.37 19.17 -3.39
C THR A 205 -10.02 19.15 -2.00
N PRO A 206 -9.27 19.43 -0.91
CA PRO A 206 -9.68 19.18 0.47
C PRO A 206 -10.74 20.15 1.02
N THR A 207 -11.50 20.85 0.17
CA THR A 207 -12.48 21.85 0.61
C THR A 207 -13.59 21.29 1.49
N SER A 208 -13.81 19.98 1.48
CA SER A 208 -14.77 19.27 2.35
C SER A 208 -14.13 18.43 3.47
N ARG A 209 -12.79 18.37 3.57
CA ARG A 209 -12.08 17.53 4.54
C ARG A 209 -11.65 18.36 5.75
N PRO A 210 -11.71 17.80 6.98
CA PRO A 210 -11.13 18.47 8.14
C PRO A 210 -9.63 18.78 7.88
N PRO A 211 -9.14 19.96 8.29
CA PRO A 211 -7.73 20.29 8.25
C PRO A 211 -6.89 19.17 8.89
N GLY A 212 -5.81 18.77 8.23
CA GLY A 212 -4.87 17.75 8.70
C GLY A 212 -5.09 16.34 8.13
N SER A 213 -6.16 16.08 7.38
CA SER A 213 -6.47 14.75 6.84
C SER A 213 -5.87 14.50 5.45
N LEU A 214 -4.58 14.22 5.39
CA LEU A 214 -3.99 13.59 4.19
C LEU A 214 -4.20 12.09 4.20
N ASP A 215 -4.44 11.53 3.01
CA ASP A 215 -4.28 10.09 2.82
C ASP A 215 -2.79 9.74 3.05
N PRO A 216 -2.49 8.62 3.73
CA PRO A 216 -1.13 8.35 4.18
C PRO A 216 -0.18 8.17 2.99
N THR A 217 0.94 8.88 3.03
CA THR A 217 2.00 8.79 2.03
C THR A 217 3.05 7.76 2.46
N PRO A 218 3.76 7.12 1.51
CA PRO A 218 4.90 6.26 1.84
C PRO A 218 6.08 7.03 2.47
N LEU A 219 6.05 8.37 2.49
CA LEU A 219 7.17 9.21 2.93
C LEU A 219 7.67 8.88 4.33
N LEU A 220 6.77 8.68 5.30
CA LEU A 220 7.20 8.32 6.65
C LEU A 220 7.95 6.98 6.68
N GLY A 221 7.54 6.01 5.85
CA GLY A 221 8.23 4.74 5.70
C GLY A 221 9.62 4.91 5.10
N LEU A 222 9.75 5.75 4.06
CA LEU A 222 11.04 6.06 3.44
C LEU A 222 11.98 6.82 4.39
N ILE A 223 11.46 7.78 5.16
CA ILE A 223 12.21 8.48 6.21
C ILE A 223 12.71 7.47 7.25
N ARG A 224 11.84 6.56 7.70
CA ARG A 224 12.22 5.49 8.63
C ARG A 224 13.34 4.62 8.06
N TRP A 225 13.34 4.32 6.76
CA TRP A 225 14.43 3.59 6.11
C TRP A 225 15.72 4.41 6.04
N CYS A 226 15.66 5.71 5.79
CA CYS A 226 16.85 6.58 5.75
C CYS A 226 17.51 6.75 7.13
N VAL A 227 16.69 6.73 8.17
CA VAL A 227 17.10 7.09 9.54
C VAL A 227 17.41 5.85 10.38
N LYS A 228 16.48 4.89 10.47
CA LYS A 228 16.57 3.75 11.40
C LYS A 228 17.32 2.55 10.80
N ALA A 229 17.05 2.23 9.54
CA ALA A 229 17.60 1.02 8.92
C ALA A 229 19.14 0.96 8.89
N PRO A 230 19.90 2.06 8.69
CA PRO A 230 21.36 2.03 8.77
C PRO A 230 21.88 1.48 10.09
N LEU A 231 21.31 1.97 11.22
CA LEU A 231 21.69 1.55 12.56
C LEU A 231 21.37 0.06 12.79
N ALA A 232 20.22 -0.40 12.29
CA ALA A 232 19.84 -1.80 12.40
C ALA A 232 20.75 -2.72 11.54
N TYR A 233 21.12 -2.30 10.34
CA TYR A 233 22.06 -3.01 9.46
C TYR A 233 23.42 -3.21 10.13
N ARG A 234 23.93 -2.17 10.81
CA ARG A 234 25.17 -2.25 11.57
C ARG A 234 25.07 -3.23 12.74
N ARG A 235 23.98 -3.21 13.51
CA ARG A 235 23.76 -4.15 14.62
C ARG A 235 23.77 -5.61 14.16
N HIS A 236 23.12 -5.91 13.03
CA HIS A 236 23.13 -7.24 12.42
C HIS A 236 24.54 -7.67 11.97
N ARG A 237 25.39 -6.74 11.52
CA ARG A 237 26.79 -7.02 11.17
C ARG A 237 27.64 -7.38 12.40
N LYS A 238 27.37 -6.77 13.55
CA LYS A 238 28.13 -7.00 14.80
C LYS A 238 27.78 -8.31 15.52
N SER A 239 26.65 -8.94 15.22
CA SER A 239 26.16 -10.13 15.94
C SER A 239 25.76 -11.29 15.01
N PRO A 240 26.70 -12.14 14.58
CA PRO A 240 26.36 -13.38 13.88
C PRO A 240 25.72 -14.39 14.85
N PRO A 241 24.68 -15.14 14.43
CA PRO A 241 24.17 -16.25 15.22
C PRO A 241 25.21 -17.39 15.17
N TRP A 242 25.88 -17.63 16.30
CA TRP A 242 26.92 -18.67 16.51
C TRP A 242 28.20 -18.54 15.69
N GLY A 243 29.23 -17.91 16.28
CA GLY A 243 30.61 -18.43 16.40
C GLY A 243 31.38 -18.93 15.16
N ARG A 244 30.87 -18.81 13.93
CA ARG A 244 31.62 -19.10 12.70
C ARG A 244 32.25 -17.81 12.22
N SER A 245 33.58 -17.82 12.12
CA SER A 245 34.32 -16.81 11.36
C SER A 245 33.74 -16.72 9.94
N PRO A 246 33.67 -15.52 9.35
CA PRO A 246 33.10 -15.35 8.02
C PRO A 246 33.97 -16.12 7.02
N ALA A 247 33.44 -17.18 6.44
CA ALA A 247 33.91 -17.63 5.15
C ALA A 247 33.63 -16.47 4.20
N ARG A 248 34.70 -15.73 3.88
CA ARG A 248 34.72 -14.54 3.06
C ARG A 248 34.26 -14.91 1.65
N ASP A 249 32.96 -14.83 1.40
CA ASP A 249 32.43 -14.84 0.05
C ASP A 249 32.58 -13.40 -0.51
N PRO A 250 33.47 -13.14 -1.49
CA PRO A 250 33.79 -11.78 -1.94
C PRO A 250 32.65 -11.09 -2.72
N ARG A 251 31.49 -11.76 -2.85
CA ARG A 251 30.31 -11.29 -3.58
C ARG A 251 29.15 -10.86 -2.68
N ALA A 252 29.25 -11.02 -1.35
CA ALA A 252 28.32 -10.42 -0.40
C ALA A 252 28.68 -8.93 -0.21
N ALA A 253 28.02 -8.07 -0.97
CA ALA A 253 28.37 -6.68 -1.21
C ALA A 253 28.12 -5.75 0.01
N ASP A 254 28.99 -5.82 1.02
CA ASP A 254 28.90 -5.06 2.29
C ASP A 254 29.34 -3.57 2.22
N GLY A 255 29.45 -2.98 1.02
CA GLY A 255 29.86 -1.58 0.81
C GLY A 255 28.84 -0.68 0.10
N HIS A 256 27.75 -1.24 -0.43
CA HIS A 256 26.82 -0.50 -1.29
C HIS A 256 25.57 0.02 -0.56
N THR A 257 25.20 -0.53 0.60
CA THR A 257 23.99 -0.14 1.35
C THR A 257 24.05 1.25 1.97
N GLY A 258 25.21 1.66 2.51
CA GLY A 258 25.41 3.01 3.07
C GLY A 258 25.13 4.13 2.06
N PRO A 259 25.73 4.09 0.85
CA PRO A 259 25.40 5.00 -0.24
C PRO A 259 23.92 4.97 -0.64
N LEU A 260 23.27 3.80 -0.65
CA LEU A 260 21.84 3.68 -0.98
C LEU A 260 20.96 4.45 0.01
N PHE A 261 21.22 4.38 1.32
CA PHE A 261 20.47 5.16 2.31
C PHE A 261 20.68 6.67 2.16
N SER A 262 21.89 7.10 1.82
CA SER A 262 22.18 8.52 1.57
C SER A 262 21.47 9.02 0.31
N ARG A 263 21.43 8.19 -0.73
CA ARG A 263 20.72 8.46 -1.98
C ARG A 263 19.22 8.51 -1.75
N LEU A 264 18.66 7.56 -0.99
CA LEU A 264 17.25 7.58 -0.58
C LEU A 264 16.90 8.85 0.18
N HIS A 265 17.74 9.23 1.13
CA HIS A 265 17.55 10.44 1.94
C HIS A 265 17.49 11.70 1.07
N LEU A 266 18.41 11.83 0.10
CA LEU A 266 18.38 12.93 -0.86
C LEU A 266 17.05 12.96 -1.64
N CYS A 267 16.58 11.82 -2.13
CA CYS A 267 15.29 11.75 -2.82
C CYS A 267 14.13 12.19 -1.93
N VAL A 268 14.12 11.74 -0.66
CA VAL A 268 13.10 12.14 0.32
C VAL A 268 13.10 13.66 0.52
N LEU A 269 14.27 14.28 0.67
CA LEU A 269 14.36 15.74 0.80
C LEU A 269 13.84 16.45 -0.47
N GLN A 270 14.19 15.98 -1.66
CA GLN A 270 13.68 16.53 -2.92
C GLN A 270 12.16 16.42 -3.03
N ILE A 271 11.59 15.30 -2.60
CA ILE A 271 10.13 15.13 -2.54
C ILE A 271 9.51 16.13 -1.56
N LEU A 272 10.06 16.28 -0.36
CA LEU A 272 9.54 17.20 0.65
C LEU A 272 9.56 18.65 0.14
N VAL A 273 10.63 19.07 -0.54
CA VAL A 273 10.69 20.38 -1.22
C VAL A 273 9.62 20.51 -2.29
N SER A 274 9.44 19.49 -3.13
CA SER A 274 8.43 19.49 -4.20
C SER A 274 7.00 19.57 -3.63
N VAL A 275 6.71 18.83 -2.56
CA VAL A 275 5.41 18.87 -1.86
C VAL A 275 5.16 20.26 -1.30
N ARG A 276 6.18 20.87 -0.71
CA ARG A 276 6.11 22.22 -0.16
C ARG A 276 5.71 23.25 -1.24
N GLU A 277 6.30 23.16 -2.44
CA GLU A 277 5.94 24.00 -3.58
C GLU A 277 4.48 23.78 -4.01
N HIS A 278 4.05 22.52 -4.15
CA HIS A 278 2.67 22.18 -4.51
C HIS A 278 1.65 22.68 -3.47
N LEU A 279 1.98 22.61 -2.18
CA LEU A 279 1.14 23.13 -1.10
C LEU A 279 1.06 24.66 -1.12
N ALA A 280 2.13 25.36 -1.52
CA ALA A 280 2.13 26.82 -1.72
C ALA A 280 1.19 27.21 -2.84
N GLU A 281 1.38 26.62 -4.02
CA GLU A 281 0.61 26.93 -5.22
C GLU A 281 -0.89 26.70 -5.02
N ARG A 282 -1.27 25.67 -4.25
CA ARG A 282 -2.67 25.35 -3.98
C ARG A 282 -3.25 26.00 -2.71
N HIS A 283 -2.47 26.84 -2.02
CA HIS A 283 -2.86 27.45 -0.73
C HIS A 283 -3.29 26.42 0.33
N LEU A 284 -2.60 25.29 0.39
CA LEU A 284 -2.88 24.17 1.29
C LEU A 284 -1.91 24.07 2.48
N PHE A 285 -0.97 25.03 2.61
CA PHE A 285 -0.08 25.11 3.76
C PHE A 285 -0.87 25.16 5.08
N GLY A 286 -0.40 24.36 6.06
CA GLY A 286 -1.04 24.24 7.37
C GLY A 286 -2.39 23.51 7.37
N ARG A 287 -2.93 23.16 6.19
CA ARG A 287 -4.18 22.40 6.06
C ARG A 287 -3.97 20.90 5.90
N LEU A 288 -2.75 20.46 5.59
CA LEU A 288 -2.43 19.08 5.25
C LEU A 288 -1.15 18.64 5.99
N GLY A 289 -1.25 17.58 6.78
CA GLY A 289 -0.10 16.97 7.44
C GLY A 289 0.58 15.97 6.52
N VAL A 290 1.74 16.31 5.94
CA VAL A 290 2.49 15.44 5.02
C VAL A 290 3.01 14.19 5.76
N LEU A 291 3.38 14.36 7.03
CA LEU A 291 3.82 13.31 7.93
C LEU A 291 2.87 13.24 9.14
N PRO A 292 2.32 12.06 9.47
CA PRO A 292 1.47 11.91 10.65
C PRO A 292 2.32 12.03 11.92
N LEU A 293 1.92 12.95 12.81
CA LEU A 293 2.66 13.28 14.04
C LEU A 293 2.93 12.05 14.93
N GLU A 294 1.94 11.18 15.08
CA GLU A 294 2.06 9.94 15.86
C GLU A 294 3.15 9.02 15.29
N GLY A 295 3.23 8.94 13.96
CA GLY A 295 4.25 8.15 13.27
C GLY A 295 5.66 8.72 13.45
N VAL A 296 5.80 10.05 13.43
CA VAL A 296 7.06 10.75 13.72
C VAL A 296 7.47 10.55 15.17
N ALA A 297 6.54 10.69 16.12
CA ALA A 297 6.79 10.47 17.55
C ALA A 297 7.23 9.03 17.82
N LYS A 298 6.60 8.05 17.18
CA LYS A 298 7.01 6.65 17.25
C LYS A 298 8.41 6.43 16.70
N LEU A 299 8.75 7.01 15.54
CA LEU A 299 10.10 6.92 14.97
C LEU A 299 11.15 7.53 15.90
N ALA A 300 10.89 8.71 16.45
CA ALA A 300 11.78 9.36 17.42
C ALA A 300 11.98 8.51 18.68
N GLY A 301 10.91 7.94 19.24
CA GLY A 301 11.00 7.05 20.41
C GLY A 301 11.76 5.76 20.13
N GLU A 302 11.64 5.20 18.92
CA GLU A 302 12.43 4.04 18.50
C GLU A 302 13.92 4.37 18.30
N LEU A 303 14.25 5.56 17.79
CA LEU A 303 15.62 6.05 17.68
C LEU A 303 16.26 6.21 19.06
N VAL A 304 15.57 6.86 20.00
CA VAL A 304 16.07 7.04 21.37
C VAL A 304 16.46 5.69 21.97
N ARG A 305 15.58 4.67 21.85
CA ARG A 305 15.88 3.32 22.32
C ARG A 305 17.11 2.69 21.66
N LEU A 306 17.29 2.88 20.35
CA LEU A 306 18.45 2.36 19.63
C LEU A 306 19.75 3.05 20.06
N VAL A 307 19.69 4.35 20.34
CA VAL A 307 20.84 5.12 20.83
C VAL A 307 21.18 4.73 22.27
N ASP A 308 20.17 4.55 23.13
CA ASP A 308 20.35 4.11 24.52
C ASP A 308 20.95 2.69 24.57
N ASP A 309 20.51 1.79 23.67
CA ASP A 309 21.08 0.44 23.52
C ASP A 309 22.56 0.47 23.07
N GLU A 310 22.95 1.41 22.20
CA GLU A 310 24.36 1.57 21.75
C GLU A 310 25.25 2.28 22.80
N ALA A 311 24.67 2.92 23.81
CA ALA A 311 25.40 3.60 24.86
C ALA A 311 26.02 2.65 25.92
N ASP A 312 25.85 1.33 25.79
CA ASP A 312 26.51 0.33 26.65
C ASP A 312 28.05 0.48 26.56
N PRO A 313 28.80 0.62 27.67
CA PRO A 313 30.23 1.00 27.64
C PRO A 313 31.18 0.04 26.91
N ARG A 314 30.69 -1.13 26.48
CA ARG A 314 31.46 -2.21 25.85
C ARG A 314 31.60 -2.06 24.32
N ASP A 315 30.83 -1.17 23.69
CA ASP A 315 30.70 -1.08 22.22
C ASP A 315 31.07 0.31 21.66
N LYS A 316 31.94 1.05 22.37
CA LYS A 316 32.41 2.42 22.03
C LYS A 316 33.34 2.44 20.80
N ASP A 317 32.79 2.14 19.62
CA ASP A 317 33.41 2.44 18.34
C ASP A 317 33.09 3.88 17.92
N SER A 318 34.10 4.65 17.51
CA SER A 318 33.95 6.02 16.98
C SER A 318 33.00 6.12 15.78
N ASP A 319 32.90 5.04 15.01
CA ASP A 319 32.02 4.89 13.86
C ASP A 319 30.52 4.88 14.24
N GLY A 320 30.17 4.40 15.44
CA GLY A 320 28.78 4.32 15.89
C GLY A 320 28.19 5.65 16.32
N ALA A 321 29.00 6.48 16.95
CA ALA A 321 28.62 7.85 17.28
C ALA A 321 28.33 8.65 16.00
N ALA A 322 29.17 8.49 14.97
CA ALA A 322 29.01 9.16 13.68
C ALA A 322 27.75 8.71 12.92
N GLU A 323 27.44 7.40 12.90
CA GLU A 323 26.21 6.90 12.28
C GLU A 323 24.95 7.35 13.02
N THR A 324 24.99 7.37 14.36
CA THR A 324 23.90 7.90 15.19
C THR A 324 23.66 9.37 14.92
N GLU A 325 24.74 10.17 14.87
CA GLU A 325 24.67 11.58 14.52
C GLU A 325 24.09 11.78 13.11
N LEU A 326 24.52 10.98 12.14
CA LEU A 326 23.99 11.01 10.78
C LEU A 326 22.49 10.68 10.74
N ALA A 327 22.03 9.68 11.49
CA ALA A 327 20.61 9.33 11.60
C ALA A 327 19.79 10.48 12.19
N LEU A 328 20.28 11.11 13.26
CA LEU A 328 19.63 12.27 13.87
C LEU A 328 19.58 13.47 12.91
N ASN A 329 20.67 13.74 12.20
CA ASN A 329 20.73 14.80 11.18
C ASN A 329 19.73 14.55 10.04
N ARG A 330 19.61 13.30 9.56
CA ARG A 330 18.61 12.93 8.54
C ARG A 330 17.19 13.16 9.03
N LEU A 331 16.87 12.79 10.28
CA LEU A 331 15.56 13.05 10.86
C LEU A 331 15.30 14.55 10.99
N ALA A 332 16.27 15.31 11.50
CA ALA A 332 16.15 16.76 11.64
C ALA A 332 15.89 17.45 10.29
N GLN A 333 16.64 17.09 9.25
CA GLN A 333 16.46 17.64 7.90
C GLN A 333 15.09 17.30 7.30
N ALA A 334 14.55 16.11 7.58
CA ALA A 334 13.22 15.72 7.10
C ALA A 334 12.06 16.43 7.84
N LEU A 335 12.31 16.96 9.04
CA LEU A 335 11.32 17.69 9.85
C LEU A 335 11.33 19.20 9.63
N GLN A 336 12.40 19.75 9.04
CA GLN A 336 12.54 21.17 8.67
C GLN A 336 11.70 21.54 7.46
#